data_AF-A0A971KRR6-F1
#
_entry.id   AF-A0A971KRR6-F1
#
_cell.length_a   1.000
_cell.length_b   1.000
_cell.length_c   1.000
_cell.angle_alpha   90.00
_cell.angle_beta   90.00
_cell.angle_gamma   90.00
#
_symmetry.space_group_name_H-M   'P 1'
#
loop_
_entity.id
_entity.type
_entity.pdbx_description
1 polymer ?
#
loop_
_entity_poly.entity_id
_entity_poly.type
_entity_poly.pdbx_seq_one_letter_code
_entity_poly.pdbx_strand_id
1 'polypeptide(L)'
;MGTKRFLKAVSLLVCIVALSGCNVFESFDRSIEKRDSSTLVEHGNYKLASANYAEALDLFERASEGGFDDDVRRGLGASYAGLAGFNMFSFLDSLQNSVTDPNSSAVIFFASAQISDLDLLIKAVENMELINNPGNDDYLLRSLMAVCASAKIIYKKYDTYTNNKLDSSDQIALSINDGEVGTWEDLYYRFSSKNDKISLEKAYLELAKALSGRGASRTTMSPFDNVIETALFTEANFKTVAAVEKFANTLKLANIAYNSSDEASFKAYIMSLDDGAVK
;
A
#
# COMPACT_ATOMS: atom_id res chain seq x y z
N MET A 1 0.04 0.38 41.50
CA MET A 1 1.48 0.58 41.20
C MET A 1 1.68 0.32 39.71
N GLY A 2 1.93 1.33 38.87
CA GLY A 2 2.06 1.09 37.42
C GLY A 2 2.39 2.31 36.56
N THR A 3 2.15 3.52 37.05
CA THR A 3 2.34 4.75 36.25
C THR A 3 3.64 5.51 36.55
N LYS A 4 4.34 5.20 37.64
CA LYS A 4 5.60 5.89 38.01
C LYS A 4 6.87 5.34 37.33
N ARG A 5 6.79 4.20 36.63
CA ARG A 5 7.93 3.60 35.90
C ARG A 5 8.00 4.08 34.44
N PHE A 6 6.86 4.28 33.80
CA PHE A 6 6.79 4.74 32.40
C PHE A 6 7.25 6.19 32.25
N LEU A 7 6.88 7.06 33.20
CA LEU A 7 7.34 8.46 33.19
C LEU A 7 8.84 8.60 33.42
N LYS A 8 9.46 7.68 34.18
CA LYS A 8 10.92 7.70 34.42
C LYS A 8 11.73 7.30 33.18
N ALA A 9 11.21 6.40 32.34
CA ALA A 9 11.86 5.99 31.10
C ALA A 9 11.87 7.12 30.05
N VAL A 10 10.76 7.86 29.93
CA VAL A 10 10.67 9.00 29.01
C VAL A 10 11.51 10.20 29.48
N SER A 11 11.59 10.45 30.80
CA SER A 11 12.41 11.55 31.33
C SER A 11 13.92 11.27 31.35
N LEU A 12 14.35 10.00 31.34
CA LEU A 12 15.79 9.67 31.29
C LEU A 12 16.36 9.78 29.87
N LEU A 13 15.53 9.57 28.84
CA LEU A 13 15.93 9.66 27.42
C LEU A 13 16.22 11.11 27.00
N VAL A 14 15.51 12.09 27.55
CA VAL A 14 15.69 13.52 27.22
C VAL A 14 16.97 14.11 27.84
N CYS A 15 17.43 13.59 28.98
CA CYS A 15 18.65 14.10 29.64
C CYS A 15 19.95 13.60 29.00
N ILE A 16 19.93 12.45 28.30
CA ILE A 16 21.13 11.89 27.64
C ILE A 16 21.40 12.63 26.32
N VAL A 17 20.33 13.04 25.61
CA VAL A 17 20.42 13.75 24.32
C VAL A 17 20.96 15.17 24.46
N ALA A 18 20.84 15.80 25.64
CA ALA A 18 21.29 17.18 25.86
C ALA A 18 22.76 17.31 26.35
N LEU A 19 23.44 16.22 26.70
CA LEU A 19 24.81 16.25 27.27
C LEU A 19 25.88 15.53 26.45
N SER A 20 25.52 14.92 25.31
CA SER A 20 26.49 14.23 24.45
C SER A 20 26.43 14.80 23.03
N GLY A 21 27.17 15.89 22.84
CA GLY A 21 27.38 16.50 21.52
C GLY A 21 27.96 15.52 20.49
N CYS A 22 27.67 15.80 19.22
CA CYS A 22 28.12 15.29 17.91
C CYS A 22 29.07 14.08 17.73
N ASN A 23 29.79 13.58 18.73
CA ASN A 23 30.82 12.55 18.56
C ASN A 23 30.42 11.15 19.11
N VAL A 24 29.28 11.03 19.81
CA VAL A 24 28.79 9.70 20.26
C VAL A 24 28.10 8.94 19.12
N PHE A 25 27.44 9.65 18.20
CA PHE A 25 26.76 9.05 17.05
C PHE A 25 27.73 8.35 16.07
N GLU A 26 28.89 8.96 15.76
CA GLU A 26 29.92 8.32 14.91
C GLU A 26 30.53 7.05 15.56
N SER A 27 30.63 7.02 16.89
CA SER A 27 31.12 5.84 17.62
C SER A 27 30.07 4.73 17.72
N PHE A 28 28.78 5.08 17.64
CA PHE A 28 27.68 4.13 17.65
C PHE A 28 27.53 3.45 16.28
N ASP A 29 27.68 4.20 15.18
CA ASP A 29 27.63 3.69 13.80
C ASP A 29 28.71 2.64 13.52
N ARG A 30 29.95 2.83 14.00
CA ARG A 30 31.02 1.81 13.83
C ARG A 30 30.80 0.51 14.62
N SER A 31 29.85 0.48 15.56
CA SER A 31 29.61 -0.69 16.42
C SER A 31 28.46 -1.59 15.95
N ILE A 32 27.80 -1.24 14.85
CA ILE A 32 26.64 -1.97 14.31
C ILE A 32 27.07 -3.11 13.36
N GLU A 33 28.29 -3.09 12.82
CA GLU A 33 28.82 -4.09 11.88
C GLU A 33 28.88 -5.54 12.44
N LYS A 34 28.62 -5.77 13.73
CA LYS A 34 28.75 -7.09 14.39
C LYS A 34 27.58 -7.50 15.30
N ARG A 35 26.42 -6.84 15.26
CA ARG A 35 25.32 -7.10 16.21
C ARG A 35 24.33 -8.17 15.74
N ASP A 36 23.72 -8.83 16.74
CA ASP A 36 22.61 -9.78 16.64
C ASP A 36 21.39 -9.18 15.88
N SER A 37 20.67 -10.01 15.13
CA SER A 37 19.60 -9.60 14.18
C SER A 37 18.56 -8.67 14.83
N SER A 38 18.21 -8.93 16.10
CA SER A 38 17.28 -8.09 16.87
C SER A 38 17.72 -6.62 16.99
N THR A 39 19.03 -6.34 17.12
CA THR A 39 19.50 -4.95 17.21
C THR A 39 19.45 -4.24 15.86
N LEU A 40 19.72 -4.96 14.77
CA LEU A 40 19.59 -4.43 13.42
C LEU A 40 18.14 -4.07 13.11
N VAL A 41 17.18 -4.92 13.51
CA VAL A 41 15.74 -4.65 13.41
C VAL A 41 15.35 -3.39 14.21
N GLU A 42 15.80 -3.25 15.45
CA GLU A 42 15.49 -2.06 16.26
C GLU A 42 16.01 -0.77 15.60
N HIS A 43 17.25 -0.80 15.11
CA HIS A 43 17.84 0.33 14.40
C HIS A 43 17.13 0.62 13.08
N GLY A 44 16.77 -0.40 12.31
CA GLY A 44 16.00 -0.27 11.08
C GLY A 44 14.65 0.41 11.34
N ASN A 45 13.97 0.05 12.43
CA ASN A 45 12.73 0.70 12.85
C ASN A 45 12.92 2.19 13.20
N TYR A 46 14.02 2.58 13.84
CA TYR A 46 14.33 4.01 14.06
C TYR A 46 14.58 4.76 12.74
N LYS A 47 15.25 4.13 11.77
CA LYS A 47 15.47 4.71 10.44
C LYS A 47 14.16 4.84 9.65
N LEU A 48 13.27 3.85 9.72
CA LEU A 48 11.91 3.94 9.17
C LEU A 48 11.12 5.10 9.78
N ALA A 49 11.14 5.23 11.11
CA ALA A 49 10.43 6.29 11.81
C ALA A 49 10.93 7.71 11.46
N SER A 50 12.20 7.83 11.04
CA SER A 50 12.79 9.07 10.54
C SER A 50 12.73 9.22 9.02
N ALA A 51 11.98 8.35 8.33
CA ALA A 51 11.84 8.30 6.88
C ALA A 51 13.17 8.12 6.11
N ASN A 52 14.20 7.58 6.74
CA ASN A 52 15.44 7.19 6.07
C ASN A 52 15.33 5.75 5.55
N TYR A 53 14.56 5.58 4.47
CA TYR A 53 14.20 4.27 3.95
C TYR A 53 15.38 3.48 3.36
N ALA A 54 16.38 4.17 2.80
CA ALA A 54 17.56 3.52 2.24
C ALA A 54 18.43 2.90 3.33
N GLU A 55 18.66 3.62 4.43
CA GLU A 55 19.42 3.09 5.56
C GLU A 55 18.62 2.04 6.34
N ALA A 56 17.30 2.21 6.46
CA ALA A 56 16.43 1.18 7.01
C ALA A 56 16.53 -0.13 6.21
N LEU A 57 16.50 -0.03 4.87
CA LEU A 57 16.60 -1.19 3.99
C LEU A 57 17.92 -1.95 4.22
N ASP A 58 19.07 -1.26 4.23
CA ASP A 58 20.38 -1.89 4.52
C ASP A 58 20.36 -2.67 5.83
N LEU A 59 19.81 -2.06 6.89
CA LEU A 59 19.75 -2.68 8.21
C LEU A 59 18.86 -3.94 8.22
N PHE A 60 17.72 -3.93 7.55
CA PHE A 60 16.84 -5.10 7.46
C PHE A 60 17.38 -6.18 6.53
N GLU A 61 18.04 -5.82 5.42
CA GLU A 61 18.70 -6.79 4.54
C GLU A 61 19.82 -7.51 5.30
N ARG A 62 20.62 -6.79 6.09
CA ARG A 62 21.64 -7.40 6.96
C ARG A 62 21.02 -8.22 8.09
N ALA A 63 19.91 -7.77 8.68
CA ALA A 63 19.18 -8.56 9.68
C ALA A 63 18.67 -9.89 9.10
N SER A 64 18.29 -9.89 7.81
CA SER A 64 17.79 -11.07 7.10
C SER A 64 18.82 -12.18 6.92
N GLU A 65 20.13 -11.86 6.97
CA GLU A 65 21.20 -12.86 6.97
C GLU A 65 21.11 -13.80 8.19
N GLY A 66 20.55 -13.30 9.30
CA GLY A 66 20.26 -14.09 10.51
C GLY A 66 18.93 -14.86 10.45
N GLY A 67 18.11 -14.65 9.42
CA GLY A 67 16.80 -15.27 9.23
C GLY A 67 15.70 -14.27 8.81
N PHE A 68 14.64 -14.78 8.20
CA PHE A 68 13.48 -13.99 7.76
C PHE A 68 12.31 -14.14 8.74
N ASP A 69 12.43 -13.56 9.93
CA ASP A 69 11.30 -13.43 10.85
C ASP A 69 10.28 -12.37 10.36
N ASP A 70 9.13 -12.32 11.02
CA ASP A 70 8.03 -11.43 10.64
C ASP A 70 8.41 -9.94 10.79
N ASP A 71 9.32 -9.59 11.71
CA ASP A 71 9.75 -8.20 11.93
C ASP A 71 10.71 -7.73 10.85
N VAL A 72 11.65 -8.58 10.42
CA VAL A 72 12.51 -8.33 9.25
C VAL A 72 11.66 -8.17 8.00
N ARG A 73 10.68 -9.05 7.77
CA ARG A 73 9.76 -8.94 6.62
C ARG A 73 8.96 -7.65 6.61
N ARG A 74 8.44 -7.25 7.77
CA ARG A 74 7.73 -5.97 7.94
C ARG A 74 8.65 -4.79 7.65
N GLY A 75 9.88 -4.82 8.17
CA GLY A 75 10.90 -3.80 7.94
C GLY A 75 11.29 -3.66 6.47
N LEU A 76 11.56 -4.77 5.79
CA LEU A 76 11.83 -4.81 4.35
C LEU A 76 10.65 -4.26 3.55
N GLY A 77 9.42 -4.74 3.85
CA GLY A 77 8.20 -4.28 3.22
C GLY A 77 8.02 -2.77 3.34
N ALA A 78 8.10 -2.23 4.55
CA ALA A 78 7.98 -0.79 4.80
C ALA A 78 9.10 0.03 4.14
N SER A 79 10.33 -0.49 4.10
CA SER A 79 11.48 0.19 3.49
C SER A 79 11.33 0.28 1.97
N TYR A 80 10.99 -0.83 1.31
CA TYR A 80 10.71 -0.82 -0.13
C TYR A 80 9.52 0.08 -0.48
N ALA A 81 8.47 0.08 0.34
CA ALA A 81 7.32 0.96 0.14
C ALA A 81 7.72 2.44 0.22
N GLY A 82 8.48 2.82 1.24
CA GLY A 82 8.96 4.19 1.41
C GLY A 82 9.86 4.64 0.25
N LEU A 83 10.76 3.77 -0.22
CA LEU A 83 11.60 4.04 -1.40
C LEU A 83 10.79 4.17 -2.70
N ALA A 84 9.66 3.45 -2.80
CA ALA A 84 8.70 3.60 -3.90
C ALA A 84 7.89 4.91 -3.84
N GLY A 85 8.03 5.71 -2.78
CA GLY A 85 7.24 6.92 -2.53
C GLY A 85 5.90 6.66 -1.84
N PHE A 86 5.66 5.45 -1.33
CA PHE A 86 4.44 5.12 -0.60
C PHE A 86 4.54 5.58 0.86
N ASN A 87 3.54 6.34 1.31
CA ASN A 87 3.34 6.69 2.70
C ASN A 87 1.91 6.34 3.12
N MET A 88 1.76 5.39 4.05
CA MET A 88 0.45 4.90 4.49
C MET A 88 -0.44 6.01 5.04
N PHE A 89 0.11 6.94 5.83
CA PHE A 89 -0.67 8.02 6.42
C PHE A 89 -1.16 9.00 5.37
N SER A 90 -0.30 9.42 4.44
CA SER A 90 -0.69 10.29 3.33
C SER A 90 -1.71 9.63 2.40
N PHE A 91 -1.57 8.32 2.15
CA PHE A 91 -2.50 7.56 1.33
C PHE A 91 -3.86 7.43 2.02
N LEU A 92 -3.90 7.05 3.30
CA LEU A 92 -5.14 7.00 4.07
C LEU A 92 -5.80 8.37 4.21
N ASP A 93 -5.02 9.41 4.46
CA ASP A 93 -5.53 10.79 4.53
C ASP A 93 -6.20 11.20 3.22
N SER A 94 -5.60 10.85 2.08
CA SER A 94 -6.22 11.06 0.77
C SER A 94 -7.56 10.31 0.67
N LEU A 95 -7.60 9.03 1.01
CA LEU A 95 -8.83 8.22 0.91
C LEU A 95 -9.94 8.69 1.87
N GLN A 96 -9.58 9.26 3.01
CA GLN A 96 -10.53 9.58 4.09
C GLN A 96 -10.96 11.05 4.11
N ASN A 97 -10.08 11.96 3.68
CA ASN A 97 -10.24 13.40 3.86
C ASN A 97 -10.12 14.20 2.55
N SER A 98 -9.87 13.58 1.39
CA SER A 98 -9.79 14.31 0.12
C SER A 98 -11.11 15.00 -0.26
N VAL A 99 -10.95 16.09 -1.02
CA VAL A 99 -12.03 16.86 -1.69
C VAL A 99 -12.58 16.13 -2.93
N THR A 100 -11.83 15.18 -3.49
CA THR A 100 -12.35 14.21 -4.45
C THR A 100 -13.47 13.41 -3.79
N ASP A 101 -14.53 13.00 -4.50
CA ASP A 101 -15.58 12.15 -3.90
C ASP A 101 -14.90 10.91 -3.28
N PRO A 102 -14.92 10.77 -1.94
CA PRO A 102 -14.16 9.71 -1.27
C PRO A 102 -14.75 8.31 -1.52
N ASN A 103 -15.89 8.21 -2.21
CA ASN A 103 -16.46 6.95 -2.69
C ASN A 103 -16.09 6.63 -4.15
N SER A 104 -15.25 7.45 -4.78
CA SER A 104 -14.78 7.25 -6.15
C SER A 104 -13.49 6.43 -6.18
N SER A 105 -13.28 5.63 -7.22
CA SER A 105 -11.96 5.07 -7.50
C SER A 105 -10.91 6.15 -7.74
N ALA A 106 -11.32 7.36 -8.14
CA ALA A 106 -10.42 8.45 -8.49
C ALA A 106 -9.52 8.92 -7.35
N VAL A 107 -9.96 8.78 -6.09
CA VAL A 107 -9.10 9.11 -4.94
C VAL A 107 -7.92 8.14 -4.80
N ILE A 108 -8.11 6.86 -5.18
CA ILE A 108 -7.03 5.86 -5.21
C ILE A 108 -6.02 6.23 -6.28
N PHE A 109 -6.50 6.58 -7.48
CA PHE A 109 -5.65 6.97 -8.61
C PHE A 109 -4.85 8.24 -8.32
N PHE A 110 -5.52 9.27 -7.78
CA PHE A 110 -4.86 10.48 -7.27
C PHE A 110 -3.75 10.15 -6.26
N ALA A 111 -4.08 9.38 -5.22
CA ALA A 111 -3.12 9.04 -4.18
C ALA A 111 -2.00 8.12 -4.68
N SER A 112 -2.24 7.36 -5.76
CA SER A 112 -1.24 6.49 -6.37
C SER A 112 -0.32 7.23 -7.34
N ALA A 113 -0.68 8.43 -7.81
CA ALA A 113 0.15 9.22 -8.73
C ALA A 113 1.55 9.53 -8.16
N GLN A 114 1.67 9.64 -6.83
CA GLN A 114 2.93 9.93 -6.13
C GLN A 114 3.95 8.78 -6.11
N ILE A 115 3.54 7.55 -6.44
CA ILE A 115 4.46 6.41 -6.47
C ILE A 115 5.46 6.59 -7.62
N SER A 116 6.74 6.58 -7.30
CA SER A 116 7.84 6.77 -8.23
C SER A 116 8.39 5.47 -8.79
N ASP A 117 8.26 4.35 -8.06
CA ASP A 117 8.80 3.06 -8.46
C ASP A 117 7.81 1.92 -8.15
N LEU A 118 7.19 1.39 -9.21
CA LEU A 118 6.20 0.31 -9.10
C LEU A 118 6.86 -1.03 -8.69
N ASP A 119 8.07 -1.31 -9.15
CA ASP A 119 8.73 -2.59 -8.88
C ASP A 119 9.12 -2.69 -7.40
N LEU A 120 9.59 -1.58 -6.81
CA LEU A 120 9.82 -1.49 -5.37
C LEU A 120 8.51 -1.64 -4.57
N LEU A 121 7.41 -1.02 -5.02
CA LEU A 121 6.12 -1.19 -4.34
C LEU A 121 5.63 -2.64 -4.39
N ILE A 122 5.82 -3.34 -5.52
CA ILE A 122 5.46 -4.76 -5.63
C ILE A 122 6.33 -5.61 -4.69
N LYS A 123 7.64 -5.37 -4.62
CA LYS A 123 8.53 -6.05 -3.66
C LYS A 123 8.14 -5.79 -2.22
N ALA A 124 7.63 -4.60 -1.91
CA ALA A 124 7.11 -4.27 -0.59
C ALA A 124 5.94 -5.17 -0.21
N VAL A 125 4.98 -5.34 -1.12
CA VAL A 125 3.83 -6.23 -0.91
C VAL A 125 4.29 -7.68 -0.74
N GLU A 126 5.19 -8.17 -1.59
CA GLU A 126 5.71 -9.54 -1.51
C GLU A 126 6.33 -9.86 -0.14
N ASN A 127 7.10 -8.92 0.42
CA ASN A 127 7.69 -9.10 1.75
C ASN A 127 6.61 -9.20 2.84
N MET A 128 5.59 -8.34 2.76
CA MET A 128 4.48 -8.35 3.73
C MET A 128 3.56 -9.57 3.60
N GLU A 129 3.46 -10.19 2.42
CA GLU A 129 2.68 -11.41 2.22
C GLU A 129 3.30 -12.63 2.91
N LEU A 130 4.61 -12.61 3.11
CA LEU A 130 5.36 -13.70 3.71
C LEU A 130 5.39 -13.66 5.25
N ILE A 131 4.73 -12.67 5.87
CA ILE A 131 4.54 -12.58 7.32
C ILE A 131 3.63 -13.74 7.76
N ASN A 132 4.11 -14.56 8.70
CA ASN A 132 3.42 -15.78 9.13
C ASN A 132 2.21 -15.48 10.02
N ASN A 133 2.31 -14.48 10.90
CA ASN A 133 1.25 -14.11 11.84
C ASN A 133 0.85 -12.63 11.66
N PRO A 134 0.19 -12.26 10.56
CA PRO A 134 -0.14 -10.87 10.28
C PRO A 134 -1.15 -10.30 11.29
N GLY A 135 -0.81 -9.15 11.86
CA GLY A 135 -1.72 -8.32 12.65
C GLY A 135 -2.58 -7.42 11.77
N ASN A 136 -3.50 -6.67 12.38
CA ASN A 136 -4.36 -5.73 11.63
C ASN A 136 -3.56 -4.65 10.90
N ASP A 137 -2.47 -4.15 11.49
CA ASP A 137 -1.61 -3.15 10.86
C ASP A 137 -0.88 -3.72 9.63
N ASP A 138 -0.53 -5.02 9.65
CA ASP A 138 0.06 -5.70 8.49
C ASP A 138 -0.94 -5.83 7.35
N TYR A 139 -2.16 -6.26 7.68
CA TYR A 139 -3.27 -6.33 6.72
C TYR A 139 -3.56 -4.96 6.12
N LEU A 140 -3.61 -3.90 6.96
CA LEU A 140 -3.83 -2.53 6.50
C LEU A 140 -2.73 -2.08 5.55
N LEU A 141 -1.47 -2.18 5.97
CA LEU A 141 -0.34 -1.69 5.19
C LEU A 141 -0.24 -2.40 3.84
N ARG A 142 -0.29 -3.74 3.83
CA ARG A 142 -0.11 -4.53 2.60
C ARG A 142 -1.26 -4.37 1.62
N SER A 143 -2.48 -4.26 2.10
CA SER A 143 -3.66 -4.09 1.23
C SER A 143 -3.70 -2.69 0.60
N LEU A 144 -3.33 -1.63 1.32
CA LEU A 144 -3.20 -0.30 0.74
C LEU A 144 -2.09 -0.24 -0.31
N MET A 145 -0.95 -0.87 -0.06
CA MET A 145 0.12 -0.99 -1.06
C MET A 145 -0.33 -1.77 -2.30
N ALA A 146 -1.04 -2.87 -2.13
CA ALA A 146 -1.59 -3.67 -3.24
C ALA A 146 -2.58 -2.87 -4.10
N VAL A 147 -3.51 -2.15 -3.46
CA VAL A 147 -4.46 -1.25 -4.15
C VAL A 147 -3.72 -0.17 -4.94
N CYS A 148 -2.70 0.44 -4.32
CA CYS A 148 -1.89 1.47 -4.95
C CYS A 148 -1.09 0.93 -6.14
N ALA A 149 -0.48 -0.26 -6.00
CA ALA A 149 0.23 -0.95 -7.08
C ALA A 149 -0.72 -1.27 -8.25
N SER A 150 -1.94 -1.71 -7.97
CA SER A 150 -2.95 -1.99 -9.01
C SER A 150 -3.32 -0.75 -9.81
N ALA A 151 -3.55 0.39 -9.15
CA ALA A 151 -3.81 1.65 -9.84
C ALA A 151 -2.59 2.10 -10.67
N LYS A 152 -1.38 1.96 -10.15
CA LYS A 152 -0.15 2.28 -10.90
C LYS A 152 0.08 1.36 -12.10
N ILE A 153 -0.30 0.09 -12.03
CA ILE A 153 -0.25 -0.82 -13.18
C ILE A 153 -1.20 -0.36 -14.28
N ILE A 154 -2.41 0.08 -13.91
CA ILE A 154 -3.36 0.64 -14.89
C ILE A 154 -2.78 1.91 -15.54
N TYR A 155 -2.18 2.82 -14.77
CA TYR A 155 -1.48 3.98 -15.35
C TYR A 155 -0.34 3.54 -16.28
N LYS A 156 0.53 2.63 -15.84
CA LYS A 156 1.64 2.15 -16.67
C LYS A 156 1.15 1.51 -17.98
N LYS A 157 -0.01 0.83 -17.96
CA LYS A 157 -0.60 0.22 -19.16
C LYS A 157 -1.21 1.22 -20.13
N TYR A 158 -1.93 2.21 -19.61
CA TYR A 158 -2.88 2.99 -20.41
C TYR A 158 -2.59 4.49 -20.45
N ASP A 159 -1.91 5.07 -19.46
CA ASP A 159 -1.46 6.47 -19.50
C ASP A 159 -0.21 6.60 -20.37
N THR A 160 -0.44 6.51 -21.68
CA THR A 160 0.61 6.63 -22.71
C THR A 160 1.20 8.03 -22.79
N TYR A 161 0.49 9.05 -22.29
CA TYR A 161 1.01 10.42 -22.21
C TYR A 161 1.86 10.66 -20.95
N THR A 162 1.95 9.66 -20.06
CA THR A 162 2.76 9.66 -18.82
C THR A 162 2.46 10.85 -17.90
N ASN A 163 1.22 11.36 -17.94
CA ASN A 163 0.82 12.54 -17.17
C ASN A 163 0.17 12.17 -15.82
N ASN A 164 0.10 10.88 -15.49
CA ASN A 164 -0.66 10.24 -14.41
C ASN A 164 -2.18 10.49 -14.53
N LYS A 165 -2.74 10.45 -15.73
CA LYS A 165 -4.18 10.62 -16.02
C LYS A 165 -4.63 9.55 -17.03
N LEU A 166 -5.87 9.09 -16.94
CA LEU A 166 -6.50 8.28 -17.98
C LEU A 166 -7.46 9.16 -18.78
N ASP A 167 -7.02 9.67 -19.92
CA ASP A 167 -7.79 10.62 -20.72
C ASP A 167 -7.92 10.25 -22.20
N SER A 168 -8.59 11.09 -22.96
CA SER A 168 -8.87 10.81 -24.37
C SER A 168 -7.61 10.75 -25.24
N SER A 169 -6.54 11.42 -24.81
CA SER A 169 -5.23 11.45 -25.49
C SER A 169 -4.52 10.11 -25.39
N ASP A 170 -4.92 9.29 -24.42
CA ASP A 170 -4.36 7.97 -24.23
C ASP A 170 -4.83 6.96 -25.26
N GLN A 171 -3.89 6.10 -25.64
CA GLN A 171 -4.18 4.90 -26.39
C GLN A 171 -4.73 3.89 -25.39
N ILE A 172 -6.05 3.80 -25.29
CA ILE A 172 -6.76 2.79 -24.49
C ILE A 172 -7.56 1.93 -25.46
N ALA A 173 -7.14 0.68 -25.62
CA ALA A 173 -7.72 -0.27 -26.56
C ALA A 173 -7.55 -1.70 -26.05
N LEU A 174 -8.35 -2.62 -26.58
CA LEU A 174 -8.38 -4.02 -26.13
C LEU A 174 -7.05 -4.74 -26.41
N SER A 175 -6.39 -4.44 -27.53
CA SER A 175 -5.22 -5.15 -28.03
C SER A 175 -3.88 -4.50 -27.65
N ILE A 176 -3.86 -3.61 -26.64
CA ILE A 176 -2.62 -2.94 -26.24
C ILE A 176 -1.61 -3.93 -25.70
N ASN A 177 -0.50 -3.98 -26.41
CA ASN A 177 0.71 -4.69 -26.02
C ASN A 177 1.84 -3.68 -25.90
N ASP A 178 1.99 -3.13 -24.70
CA ASP A 178 3.09 -2.24 -24.31
C ASP A 178 4.41 -3.01 -24.09
N GLY A 179 4.37 -4.35 -23.96
CA GLY A 179 5.53 -5.20 -23.70
C GLY A 179 6.13 -5.05 -22.29
N GLU A 180 5.57 -4.17 -21.45
CA GLU A 180 6.09 -3.83 -20.12
C GLU A 180 5.18 -4.33 -18.99
N VAL A 181 3.88 -4.37 -19.23
CA VAL A 181 2.86 -4.92 -18.35
C VAL A 181 2.05 -5.99 -19.09
N GLY A 182 1.48 -6.93 -18.33
CA GLY A 182 0.76 -8.08 -18.90
C GLY A 182 -0.41 -7.68 -19.81
N THR A 183 -0.97 -8.67 -20.53
CA THR A 183 -2.21 -8.44 -21.30
C THR A 183 -3.36 -8.06 -20.37
N TRP A 184 -4.47 -7.57 -20.93
CA TRP A 184 -5.64 -7.27 -20.11
C TRP A 184 -6.14 -8.51 -19.36
N GLU A 185 -6.17 -9.69 -19.99
CA GLU A 185 -6.60 -10.92 -19.33
C GLU A 185 -5.70 -11.28 -18.16
N ASP A 186 -4.38 -11.20 -18.35
CA ASP A 186 -3.42 -11.44 -17.29
C ASP A 186 -3.63 -10.47 -16.13
N LEU A 187 -3.77 -9.18 -16.42
CA LEU A 187 -3.97 -8.16 -15.39
C LEU A 187 -5.30 -8.36 -14.66
N TYR A 188 -6.39 -8.60 -15.38
CA TYR A 188 -7.70 -8.83 -14.77
C TYR A 188 -7.69 -10.09 -13.89
N TYR A 189 -7.03 -11.17 -14.33
CA TYR A 189 -6.84 -12.36 -13.50
C TYR A 189 -6.10 -12.02 -12.21
N ARG A 190 -5.01 -11.25 -12.28
CA ARG A 190 -4.23 -10.84 -11.11
C ARG A 190 -5.02 -9.93 -10.17
N PHE A 191 -5.79 -8.98 -10.69
CA PHE A 191 -6.62 -8.09 -9.87
C PHE A 191 -7.77 -8.83 -9.16
N SER A 192 -8.30 -9.90 -9.76
CA SER A 192 -9.45 -10.63 -9.23
C SER A 192 -9.10 -11.87 -8.41
N SER A 193 -7.88 -12.43 -8.57
CA SER A 193 -7.44 -13.65 -7.88
C SER A 193 -7.21 -13.43 -6.39
N LYS A 194 -7.72 -14.30 -5.51
CA LYS A 194 -7.46 -14.23 -4.06
C LYS A 194 -6.00 -14.41 -3.64
N ASN A 195 -5.15 -14.89 -4.54
CA ASN A 195 -3.78 -15.30 -4.20
C ASN A 195 -2.71 -14.42 -4.85
N ASP A 196 -3.08 -13.44 -5.67
CA ASP A 196 -2.10 -12.53 -6.26
C ASP A 196 -1.81 -11.35 -5.33
N LYS A 197 -0.54 -10.92 -5.30
CA LYS A 197 -0.05 -9.80 -4.50
C LYS A 197 -0.70 -8.46 -4.81
N ILE A 198 -1.14 -8.23 -6.05
CA ILE A 198 -1.86 -7.00 -6.43
C ILE A 198 -3.38 -7.19 -6.47
N SER A 199 -3.88 -8.26 -5.86
CA SER A 199 -5.30 -8.55 -5.89
C SER A 199 -6.14 -7.51 -5.15
N LEU A 200 -7.13 -6.96 -5.85
CA LEU A 200 -8.14 -6.10 -5.27
C LEU A 200 -9.15 -6.91 -4.44
N GLU A 201 -9.42 -8.18 -4.80
CA GLU A 201 -10.26 -9.07 -3.99
C GLU A 201 -9.63 -9.30 -2.61
N LYS A 202 -8.35 -9.67 -2.60
CA LYS A 202 -7.59 -9.90 -1.36
C LYS A 202 -7.46 -8.61 -0.56
N ALA A 203 -7.04 -7.52 -1.20
CA ALA A 203 -6.87 -6.25 -0.52
C ALA A 203 -8.18 -5.74 0.10
N TYR A 204 -9.31 -5.89 -0.60
CA TYR A 204 -10.62 -5.55 -0.08
C TYR A 204 -10.95 -6.30 1.23
N LEU A 205 -10.80 -7.62 1.25
CA LEU A 205 -11.08 -8.45 2.42
C LEU A 205 -10.17 -8.10 3.61
N GLU A 206 -8.90 -7.84 3.32
CA GLU A 206 -7.91 -7.46 4.33
C GLU A 206 -8.16 -6.06 4.89
N LEU A 207 -8.56 -5.09 4.06
CA LEU A 207 -8.98 -3.76 4.52
C LEU A 207 -10.24 -3.84 5.38
N ALA A 208 -11.25 -4.60 4.95
CA ALA A 208 -12.47 -4.77 5.71
C ALA A 208 -12.18 -5.34 7.10
N LYS A 209 -11.27 -6.32 7.20
CA LYS A 209 -10.78 -6.86 8.48
C LYS A 209 -10.00 -5.83 9.29
N ALA A 210 -9.01 -5.17 8.69
CA ALA A 210 -8.09 -4.28 9.40
C ALA A 210 -8.77 -3.00 9.92
N LEU A 211 -9.73 -2.47 9.17
CA LEU A 211 -10.45 -1.24 9.50
C LEU A 211 -11.72 -1.46 10.33
N SER A 212 -12.07 -2.72 10.61
CA SER A 212 -13.19 -3.08 11.48
C SER A 212 -12.86 -2.84 12.95
N GLY A 213 -13.81 -2.28 13.70
CA GLY A 213 -13.77 -2.30 15.18
C GLY A 213 -14.54 -1.19 15.88
N ARG A 214 -14.82 -0.06 15.21
CA ARG A 214 -15.57 1.07 15.78
C ARG A 214 -16.57 1.59 14.76
N GLY A 215 -17.68 2.16 15.23
CA GLY A 215 -18.67 2.83 14.39
C GLY A 215 -19.92 2.00 14.14
N ALA A 216 -20.54 2.17 12.97
CA ALA A 216 -21.82 1.56 12.63
C ALA A 216 -21.63 0.18 11.99
N SER A 217 -22.58 -0.73 12.26
CA SER A 217 -22.64 -2.01 11.57
C SER A 217 -22.96 -1.80 10.10
N ARG A 218 -22.12 -2.33 9.21
CA ARG A 218 -22.32 -2.33 7.76
C ARG A 218 -22.10 -3.75 7.25
N THR A 219 -22.97 -4.19 6.34
CA THR A 219 -22.78 -5.40 5.56
C THR A 219 -22.17 -5.02 4.23
N THR A 220 -21.10 -5.71 3.85
CA THR A 220 -20.35 -5.44 2.62
C THR A 220 -20.18 -6.75 1.85
N MET A 221 -19.91 -6.66 0.56
CA MET A 221 -19.75 -7.82 -0.33
C MET A 221 -18.48 -7.64 -1.15
N SER A 222 -17.60 -8.64 -1.14
CA SER A 222 -16.38 -8.57 -1.95
C SER A 222 -16.69 -8.58 -3.46
N PRO A 223 -15.95 -7.81 -4.27
CA PRO A 223 -16.35 -7.47 -5.64
C PRO A 223 -16.29 -8.66 -6.64
N PHE A 224 -15.39 -9.62 -6.40
CA PHE A 224 -15.20 -10.75 -7.32
C PHE A 224 -15.86 -12.02 -6.80
N ASP A 225 -15.58 -12.40 -5.55
CA ASP A 225 -16.06 -13.67 -5.00
C ASP A 225 -17.36 -13.57 -4.20
N ASN A 226 -17.92 -12.36 -4.08
CA ASN A 226 -19.19 -12.07 -3.40
C ASN A 226 -19.20 -12.55 -1.93
N VAL A 227 -18.05 -12.48 -1.25
CA VAL A 227 -17.95 -12.81 0.17
C VAL A 227 -18.67 -11.74 0.97
N ILE A 228 -19.71 -12.14 1.70
CA ILE A 228 -20.51 -11.23 2.51
C ILE A 228 -19.95 -11.19 3.92
N GLU A 229 -19.59 -9.99 4.39
CA GLU A 229 -19.12 -9.77 5.76
C GLU A 229 -19.89 -8.63 6.43
N THR A 230 -20.12 -8.75 7.73
CA THR A 230 -20.68 -7.66 8.55
C THR A 230 -19.64 -7.24 9.57
N ALA A 231 -19.31 -5.96 9.56
CA ALA A 231 -18.26 -5.36 10.37
C ALA A 231 -18.68 -3.97 10.88
N LEU A 232 -17.93 -3.46 11.86
CA LEU A 232 -18.16 -2.14 12.44
C LEU A 232 -17.19 -1.14 11.84
N PHE A 233 -17.71 -0.14 11.12
CA PHE A 233 -16.89 0.89 10.48
C PHE A 233 -17.26 2.30 10.95
N THR A 234 -16.23 3.13 11.15
CA THR A 234 -16.41 4.58 11.09
C THR A 234 -16.74 4.96 9.65
N GLU A 235 -17.34 6.13 9.45
CA GLU A 235 -17.67 6.57 8.09
C GLU A 235 -16.43 6.70 7.19
N ALA A 236 -15.30 7.18 7.72
CA ALA A 236 -14.03 7.29 7.00
C ALA A 236 -13.46 5.92 6.60
N ASN A 237 -13.49 4.95 7.51
CA ASN A 237 -13.04 3.58 7.23
C ASN A 237 -13.92 2.90 6.19
N PHE A 238 -15.25 3.11 6.27
CA PHE A 238 -16.17 2.56 5.29
C PHE A 238 -15.93 3.14 3.90
N LYS A 239 -15.70 4.46 3.79
CA LYS A 239 -15.33 5.11 2.51
C LYS A 239 -14.06 4.52 1.90
N THR A 240 -13.06 4.23 2.72
CA THR A 240 -11.81 3.58 2.27
C THR A 240 -12.10 2.24 1.60
N VAL A 241 -12.92 1.39 2.24
CA VAL A 241 -13.32 0.07 1.70
C VAL A 241 -14.19 0.24 0.45
N ALA A 242 -15.14 1.17 0.45
CA ALA A 242 -16.04 1.44 -0.66
C ALA A 242 -15.31 1.96 -1.91
N ALA A 243 -14.25 2.76 -1.76
CA ALA A 243 -13.43 3.22 -2.87
C ALA A 243 -12.74 2.03 -3.58
N VAL A 244 -12.24 1.05 -2.83
CA VAL A 244 -11.63 -0.18 -3.38
C VAL A 244 -12.68 -1.06 -4.05
N GLU A 245 -13.86 -1.19 -3.44
CA GLU A 245 -15.00 -1.87 -4.06
C GLU A 245 -15.38 -1.23 -5.40
N LYS A 246 -15.46 0.11 -5.45
CA LYS A 246 -15.76 0.86 -6.66
C LYS A 246 -14.71 0.64 -7.74
N PHE A 247 -13.43 0.67 -7.38
CA PHE A 247 -12.33 0.37 -8.29
C PHE A 247 -12.48 -1.03 -8.90
N ALA A 248 -12.63 -2.06 -8.06
CA ALA A 248 -12.78 -3.43 -8.51
C ALA A 248 -14.03 -3.64 -9.39
N ASN A 249 -15.16 -3.04 -9.02
CA ASN A 249 -16.40 -3.12 -9.80
C ASN A 249 -16.27 -2.44 -11.17
N THR A 250 -15.57 -1.31 -11.27
CA THR A 250 -15.29 -0.67 -12.57
C THR A 250 -14.41 -1.56 -13.45
N LEU A 251 -13.40 -2.23 -12.89
CA LEU A 251 -12.60 -3.20 -13.66
C LEU A 251 -13.41 -4.42 -14.11
N LYS A 252 -14.38 -4.88 -13.32
CA LYS A 252 -15.32 -5.94 -13.71
C LYS A 252 -16.19 -5.52 -14.90
N LEU A 253 -16.67 -4.28 -14.91
CA LEU A 253 -17.41 -3.72 -16.05
C LEU A 253 -16.52 -3.58 -17.30
N ALA A 254 -15.29 -3.11 -17.14
CA ALA A 254 -14.30 -3.07 -18.21
C ALA A 254 -14.07 -4.47 -18.78
N ASN A 255 -13.92 -5.49 -17.94
CA ASN A 255 -13.71 -6.85 -18.40
C ASN A 255 -14.93 -7.46 -19.12
N ILE A 256 -16.16 -7.07 -18.75
CA ILE A 256 -17.36 -7.46 -19.51
C ILE A 256 -17.29 -6.87 -20.91
N ALA A 257 -16.97 -5.57 -21.03
CA ALA A 257 -16.82 -4.90 -22.33
C ALA A 257 -15.68 -5.52 -23.17
N TYR A 258 -14.57 -5.88 -22.52
CA TYR A 258 -13.45 -6.59 -23.16
C TYR A 258 -13.90 -7.90 -23.80
N ASN A 259 -14.60 -8.75 -23.03
CA ASN A 259 -15.07 -10.05 -23.51
C ASN A 259 -16.15 -9.95 -24.59
N SER A 260 -16.89 -8.85 -24.65
CA SER A 260 -17.85 -8.57 -25.73
C SER A 260 -17.21 -7.84 -26.93
N SER A 261 -15.91 -7.59 -26.92
CA SER A 261 -15.21 -6.79 -27.93
C SER A 261 -15.78 -5.38 -28.12
N ASP A 262 -16.33 -4.79 -27.06
CA ASP A 262 -16.84 -3.42 -27.04
C ASP A 262 -15.75 -2.45 -26.56
N GLU A 263 -14.92 -2.01 -27.49
CA GLU A 263 -13.77 -1.13 -27.21
C GLU A 263 -14.19 0.24 -26.67
N ALA A 264 -15.32 0.78 -27.12
CA ALA A 264 -15.79 2.09 -26.66
C ALA A 264 -16.19 2.04 -25.19
N SER A 265 -16.97 1.03 -24.79
CA SER A 265 -17.32 0.82 -23.38
C SER A 265 -16.09 0.48 -22.55
N PHE A 266 -15.17 -0.35 -23.06
CA PHE A 266 -13.91 -0.66 -22.37
C PHE A 266 -13.12 0.61 -22.05
N LYS A 267 -12.88 1.45 -23.07
CA LYS A 267 -12.17 2.73 -22.91
C LYS A 267 -12.89 3.64 -21.91
N ALA A 268 -14.21 3.75 -22.00
CA ALA A 268 -14.98 4.57 -21.07
C ALA A 268 -14.84 4.08 -19.61
N TYR A 269 -14.89 2.77 -19.37
CA TYR A 269 -14.71 2.22 -18.03
C TYR A 269 -13.29 2.47 -17.50
N ILE A 270 -12.24 2.24 -18.31
CA ILE A 270 -10.86 2.54 -17.90
C ILE A 270 -10.68 4.03 -17.57
N MET A 271 -11.15 4.95 -18.42
CA MET A 271 -11.05 6.40 -18.17
C MET A 271 -11.83 6.82 -16.92
N SER A 272 -12.98 6.18 -16.63
CA SER A 272 -13.76 6.51 -15.44
C SER A 272 -13.10 6.09 -14.11
N LEU A 273 -12.00 5.34 -14.16
CA LEU A 273 -11.27 4.94 -12.95
C LEU A 273 -10.67 6.13 -12.21
N ASP A 274 -10.16 7.14 -12.94
CA ASP A 274 -9.57 8.35 -12.37
C ASP A 274 -10.35 9.64 -12.64
N ASP A 275 -11.56 9.52 -13.23
CA ASP A 275 -12.42 10.68 -13.49
C ASP A 275 -12.81 11.38 -12.19
N GLY A 276 -12.56 12.69 -12.16
CA GLY A 276 -12.73 13.53 -10.97
C GLY A 276 -11.49 13.63 -10.07
N ALA A 277 -10.39 12.93 -10.33
CA ALA A 277 -9.11 13.16 -9.63
C ALA A 277 -8.60 14.58 -9.91
N VAL A 278 -8.74 15.50 -8.94
CA VAL A 278 -8.19 16.85 -9.04
C VAL A 278 -6.70 16.77 -8.73
N LYS A 279 -5.86 17.15 -9.69
CA LYS A 279 -4.39 17.22 -9.54
C LYS A 279 -3.94 18.56 -9.02
#